data_AF-A0A534VWD4-F1
#
_entry.id   AF-A0A534VWD4-F1
#
_cell.length_a   1.000
_cell.length_b   1.000
_cell.length_c   1.000
_cell.angle_alpha   90.00
_cell.angle_beta   90.00
_cell.angle_gamma   90.00
#
_symmetry.space_group_name_H-M   'P 1'
#
loop_
_entity.id
_entity.type
_entity.pdbx_description
1 polymer ?
#
loop_
_entity_poly.entity_id
_entity_poly.type
_entity_poly.pdbx_seq_one_letter_code
_entity_poly.pdbx_strand_id
1 'polypeptide(L)' 'MSKELLRRATPAEQLAEVTRGAVDVHTREDLLRKLTGAVDRSVPLRVKMGFDPTAPDLHLGHTVPLERMRR' A
#
# COMPACT_ATOMS: atom_id res chain seq x y z
N MET A 1 -0.64 -8.60 8.70
CA MET A 1 -0.23 -7.94 9.96
C MET A 1 -1.30 -6.95 10.37
N SER A 2 -1.49 -6.68 11.67
CA SER A 2 -2.34 -5.56 12.12
C SER A 2 -1.79 -4.22 11.61
N LYS A 3 -2.66 -3.26 11.29
CA LYS A 3 -2.29 -1.91 10.81
C LYS A 3 -1.31 -1.21 11.76
N GLU A 4 -1.42 -1.50 13.05
CA GLU A 4 -0.54 -0.96 14.08
C GLU A 4 0.86 -1.60 14.06
N LEU A 5 0.96 -2.87 13.68
CA LEU A 5 2.25 -3.55 13.51
C LEU A 5 3.01 -3.01 12.31
N LEU A 6 2.32 -2.66 11.22
CA LEU A 6 2.96 -2.06 10.04
C LEU A 6 3.55 -0.68 10.33
N ARG A 7 2.89 0.13 11.16
CA ARG A 7 3.41 1.45 11.56
C ARG A 7 4.70 1.37 12.37
N ARG A 8 4.93 0.26 13.07
CA ARG A 8 6.14 0.03 13.89
C ARG A 8 7.22 -0.78 13.16
N ALA A 9 6.91 -1.30 11.98
CA ALA A 9 7.82 -2.10 11.17
C ALA A 9 8.84 -1.20 10.45
N THR A 10 10.00 -1.77 10.13
CA THR A 10 11.04 -1.11 9.34
C THR A 10 10.55 -0.81 7.92
N PRO A 11 11.11 0.19 7.21
CA PRO A 11 10.74 0.46 5.82
C PRO A 11 10.88 -0.75 4.89
N ALA A 12 11.84 -1.63 5.13
CA ALA A 12 12.03 -2.86 4.37
C ALA A 12 10.92 -3.89 4.62
N GLU A 13 10.49 -4.07 5.88
CA GLU A 13 9.37 -4.94 6.24
C GLU A 13 8.04 -4.39 5.70
N GLN A 14 7.84 -3.08 5.77
CA GLN A 14 6.68 -2.42 5.16
C GLN A 14 6.64 -2.66 3.65
N LEU A 15 7.78 -2.49 2.96
CA LEU A 15 7.90 -2.75 1.53
C LEU A 15 7.52 -4.20 1.18
N ALA A 16 8.01 -5.18 1.95
CA ALA A 16 7.71 -6.59 1.73
C ALA A 16 6.20 -6.88 1.90
N GLU A 17 5.55 -6.28 2.91
CA GLU A 17 4.12 -6.46 3.15
C GLU A 17 3.26 -5.83 2.06
N VAL A 18 3.50 -4.57 1.69
CA VAL A 18 2.65 -3.85 0.72
C VAL A 18 2.79 -4.40 -0.70
N THR A 19 3.95 -4.98 -1.03
CA THR A 19 4.21 -5.59 -2.35
C THR A 19 3.85 -7.08 -2.41
N ARG A 20 3.50 -7.72 -1.29
CA ARG A 20 3.20 -9.16 -1.25
C ARG A 20 2.07 -9.50 -2.21
N GLY A 21 2.30 -10.32 -3.23
CA GLY A 21 1.24 -10.71 -4.18
C GLY A 21 0.80 -9.59 -5.11
N ALA A 22 1.60 -8.51 -5.24
CA ALA A 22 1.55 -7.65 -6.41
C ALA A 22 2.16 -8.41 -7.60
N VAL A 23 1.57 -8.22 -8.79
CA VAL A 23 2.10 -8.81 -10.03
C VAL A 23 3.35 -8.05 -10.49
N ASP A 24 3.34 -6.72 -10.35
CA ASP A 24 4.44 -5.85 -10.71
C ASP A 24 4.54 -4.64 -9.76
N VAL A 25 5.76 -4.11 -9.61
CA VAL A 25 6.08 -2.91 -8.85
C VAL A 25 7.07 -2.07 -9.66
N HIS A 26 6.54 -1.09 -10.40
CA HIS A 26 7.30 -0.35 -11.41
C HIS A 26 8.58 0.32 -10.89
N THR A 27 8.57 0.86 -9.66
CA THR A 27 9.72 1.53 -9.04
C THR A 27 9.87 1.13 -7.57
N ARG A 28 10.36 -0.09 -7.32
CA ARG A 28 10.52 -0.63 -5.96
C ARG A 28 11.45 0.22 -5.08
N GLU A 29 12.54 0.74 -5.64
CA GLU A 29 13.52 1.56 -4.91
C GLU A 29 12.98 2.94 -4.55
N ASP A 30 12.09 3.51 -5.38
CA ASP A 30 11.42 4.77 -5.09
C ASP A 30 10.37 4.58 -3.99
N LEU A 31 9.62 3.48 -4.03
CA LEU A 31 8.69 3.12 -2.95
C LEU A 31 9.42 2.97 -1.62
N LEU A 32 10.58 2.29 -1.59
CA LEU A 32 11.40 2.18 -0.38
C LEU A 32 11.83 3.55 0.14
N ARG A 33 12.34 4.43 -0.74
CA ARG A 33 12.75 5.80 -0.39
C ARG A 33 11.59 6.60 0.21
N LYS A 34 10.39 6.48 -0.37
CA LYS A 34 9.17 7.12 0.14
C LYS A 34 8.77 6.58 1.51
N LEU A 35 8.83 5.27 1.72
CA LEU A 35 8.53 4.64 3.01
C LEU A 35 9.52 5.09 4.10
N THR A 36 10.82 5.10 3.80
CA THR A 36 11.84 5.64 4.73
C THR A 36 11.53 7.08 5.11
N GLY A 37 11.29 7.96 4.13
CA GLY A 37 10.94 9.35 4.44
C GLY A 37 9.61 9.51 5.19
N ALA A 38 8.66 8.60 5.02
CA ALA A 38 7.41 8.61 5.77
C ALA A 38 7.63 8.26 7.25
N VAL A 39 8.50 7.28 7.54
CA VAL A 39 8.91 6.92 8.90
C VAL A 39 9.69 8.05 9.55
N ASP A 40 10.70 8.60 8.86
CA ASP A 40 11.54 9.69 9.38
C ASP A 40 10.74 10.94 9.74
N ARG A 41 9.76 11.30 8.89
CA ARG A 41 8.89 12.46 9.12
C ARG A 41 7.70 12.14 10.01
N SER A 42 7.46 10.87 10.34
CA SER A 42 6.22 10.41 10.98
C SER A 42 4.94 10.86 10.25
N VAL A 43 5.01 11.00 8.92
CA VAL A 43 3.88 11.39 8.07
C VAL A 43 3.60 10.26 7.07
N PRO A 44 2.40 9.65 7.10
CA PRO A 44 2.08 8.52 6.24
C PRO A 44 2.01 8.93 4.75
N LEU A 45 2.32 7.98 3.87
CA LEU A 45 2.16 8.17 2.43
C LEU A 45 0.69 8.29 2.05
N ARG A 46 0.40 9.19 1.09
CA ARG A 46 -0.91 9.28 0.45
C ARG A 46 -0.93 8.31 -0.72
N VAL A 47 -1.73 7.25 -0.61
CA VAL A 47 -1.93 6.26 -1.67
C VAL A 47 -3.22 6.60 -2.41
N LYS A 48 -3.16 6.63 -3.74
CA LYS A 48 -4.30 6.93 -4.61
C LYS A 48 -4.75 5.67 -5.32
N MET A 49 -6.06 5.45 -5.35
CA MET A 49 -6.72 4.42 -6.14
C MET A 49 -7.92 5.05 -6.86
N GLY A 50 -8.05 4.79 -8.17
CA GLY A 50 -9.18 5.26 -8.97
C GLY A 50 -10.26 4.18 -9.07
N PHE A 51 -11.52 4.60 -9.10
CA PHE A 51 -12.67 3.79 -9.43
C PHE A 51 -13.42 4.43 -10.60
N ASP A 52 -13.93 3.63 -11.51
CA ASP A 52 -14.73 4.09 -12.64
C ASP A 52 -16.18 4.34 -12.16
N PRO A 53 -16.72 5.57 -12.27
CA PRO A 53 -18.08 5.87 -11.83
C PRO A 53 -19.16 5.30 -12.77
N THR A 54 -18.82 4.82 -13.97
CA THR A 54 -19.81 4.31 -14.93
C THR A 54 -20.39 2.95 -14.55
N ALA A 55 -19.70 2.18 -13.71
CA ALA A 55 -20.14 0.89 -13.19
C ALA A 55 -19.99 0.87 -11.65
N PRO A 56 -21.04 1.24 -10.89
CA PRO A 56 -20.96 1.39 -9.44
C PRO A 56 -20.96 0.06 -8.67
N ASP A 57 -21.30 -1.06 -9.33
CA ASP A 57 -21.45 -2.37 -8.70
C ASP A 57 -20.11 -2.96 -8.24
N LEU A 58 -20.01 -3.25 -6.94
CA LEU A 58 -18.82 -3.86 -6.35
C LEU A 58 -18.96 -5.38 -6.23
N HIS A 59 -18.07 -6.11 -6.90
CA HIS A 59 -17.86 -7.55 -6.68
C HIS A 59 -16.54 -7.87 -5.94
N LEU A 60 -16.33 -9.15 -5.63
CA LEU A 60 -15.13 -9.63 -4.92
C LEU A 60 -13.81 -9.26 -5.59
N GLY A 61 -13.75 -9.11 -6.91
CA GLY A 61 -12.54 -8.62 -7.59
C GLY A 61 -12.05 -7.25 -7.10
N HIS A 62 -12.93 -6.35 -6.64
CA HIS A 62 -12.55 -5.05 -6.10
C HIS A 62 -11.93 -5.15 -4.70
N THR A 63 -12.15 -6.25 -3.98
CA THR A 63 -11.56 -6.43 -2.65
C THR A 63 -10.06 -6.64 -2.73
N VAL A 64 -9.54 -7.17 -3.84
CA VAL A 64 -8.10 -7.40 -4.03
C VAL A 64 -7.30 -6.10 -3.85
N PRO A 65 -7.57 -5.01 -4.60
CA PRO A 65 -6.88 -3.74 -4.38
C PRO A 65 -7.32 -3.02 -3.09
N LEU A 66 -8.58 -3.11 -2.67
CA LEU A 66 -9.05 -2.48 -1.42
C LEU A 66 -8.34 -3.06 -0.17
N GLU A 67 -8.10 -4.38 -0.16
CA GLU A 67 -7.38 -5.04 0.92
C GLU A 67 -5.91 -4.62 0.98
N ARG A 68 -5.34 -4.15 -0.15
CA ARG A 68 -4.00 -3.52 -0.17
C ARG A 68 -4.03 -2.13 0.43
N MET A 69 -5.04 -1.34 0.11
CA MET A 69 -5.21 0.01 0.66
C MET A 69 -5.47 0.00 2.17
N ARG A 70 -6.01 -1.10 2.71
CA ARG A 70 -6.32 -1.26 4.14
C ARG A 70 -5.06 -1.45 5.00
N ARG A 71 -4.05 -2.14 4.46
CA ARG A 71 -2.85 -2.59 5.17
C ARG A 71 -1.81 -1.47 5.19
#